data_AF-A0A956B731-F1
#
_entry.id   AF-A0A956B731-F1
#
_cell.length_a   1.000
_cell.length_b   1.000
_cell.length_c   1.000
_cell.angle_alpha   90.00
_cell.angle_beta   90.00
_cell.angle_gamma   90.00
#
_symmetry.space_group_name_H-M   'P 1'
#
loop_
_entity.id
_entity.type
_entity.pdbx_description
1 polymer ?
#
loop_
_entity_poly.entity_id
_entity_poly.type
_entity_poly.pdbx_seq_one_letter_code
_entity_poly.pdbx_strand_id
1 'polypeptide(L)'
;VAVVGAEEQMPQLTRIQAGAKLFGAPYIPIPATLLPLPVHYHIYYGAPLNLHEDYRPEQADEPAVVREAADRVQAAVAGLITRGLEEREGVFR
;
A
#
# COMPACT_ATOMS: atom_id res chain seq x y z
N VAL A 1 4.36 8.05 2.56
CA VAL A 1 3.42 7.87 3.70
C VAL A 1 2.99 6.42 3.71
N ALA A 2 2.95 5.77 4.87
CA ALA A 2 2.37 4.43 5.01
C ALA A 2 1.15 4.49 5.92
N VAL A 3 0.14 3.68 5.62
CA VAL A 3 -1.08 3.52 6.42
C VAL A 3 -1.19 2.05 6.80
N VAL A 4 -1.24 1.78 8.10
CA VAL A 4 -1.33 0.43 8.67
C VAL A 4 -2.65 0.34 9.46
N GLY A 5 -3.38 -0.77 9.33
CA GLY A 5 -4.70 -0.95 9.96
C GLY A 5 -5.89 -0.94 8.98
N ALA A 6 -5.68 -0.53 7.73
CA ALA A 6 -6.75 -0.36 6.76
C ALA A 6 -7.32 -1.70 6.23
N GLU A 7 -6.47 -2.70 6.00
CA GLU A 7 -6.88 -4.01 5.51
C GLU A 7 -7.64 -4.81 6.59
N GLU A 8 -7.36 -4.52 7.86
CA GLU A 8 -7.99 -5.15 9.02
C GLU A 8 -9.44 -4.69 9.24
N GLN A 9 -9.85 -3.55 8.67
CA GLN A 9 -11.22 -3.06 8.79
C GLN A 9 -12.22 -4.03 8.13
N MET A 10 -11.85 -4.63 7.01
CA MET A 10 -12.70 -5.56 6.25
C MET A 10 -11.86 -6.75 5.75
N PRO A 11 -11.45 -7.67 6.65
CA PRO A 11 -10.58 -8.77 6.30
C PRO A 11 -11.26 -9.65 5.23
N GLN A 12 -10.52 -10.03 4.20
CA GLN A 12 -11.04 -10.83 3.09
C GLN A 12 -10.72 -12.31 3.28
N LEU A 13 -11.74 -13.17 3.13
CA LEU A 13 -11.56 -14.62 3.07
C LEU A 13 -10.96 -15.03 1.73
N THR A 14 -11.44 -14.43 0.63
CA THR A 14 -10.97 -14.73 -0.72
C THR A 14 -11.33 -13.62 -1.73
N ARG A 15 -10.77 -13.72 -2.92
CA ARG A 15 -10.98 -12.80 -4.06
C ARG A 15 -11.38 -13.62 -5.29
N ILE A 16 -12.59 -13.43 -5.79
CA ILE A 16 -13.08 -14.13 -6.99
C ILE A 16 -12.69 -13.32 -8.23
N GLN A 17 -11.88 -13.91 -9.11
CA GLN A 17 -11.47 -13.27 -10.37
C GLN A 17 -12.42 -13.61 -11.54
N ALA A 18 -13.02 -14.79 -11.51
CA ALA A 18 -13.91 -15.25 -12.56
C ALA A 18 -15.14 -14.33 -12.65
N GLY A 19 -15.43 -13.81 -13.85
CA GLY A 19 -16.56 -12.92 -14.10
C GLY A 19 -16.40 -11.47 -13.60
N ALA A 20 -15.41 -11.17 -12.75
CA ALA A 20 -15.23 -9.82 -12.19
C ALA A 20 -14.98 -8.76 -13.28
N LYS A 21 -14.22 -9.12 -14.32
CA LYS A 21 -13.95 -8.25 -15.48
C LYS A 21 -15.24 -7.85 -16.22
N LEU A 22 -16.28 -8.69 -16.20
CA LEU A 22 -17.57 -8.39 -16.83
C LEU A 22 -18.29 -7.22 -16.14
N PHE A 23 -18.00 -7.01 -14.86
CA PHE A 23 -18.50 -5.91 -14.04
C PHE A 23 -17.52 -4.72 -13.96
N GLY A 24 -16.45 -4.72 -14.78
CA GLY A 24 -15.43 -3.67 -14.75
C GLY A 24 -14.52 -3.69 -13.51
N ALA A 25 -14.54 -4.77 -12.73
CA ALA A 25 -13.74 -4.92 -11.52
C ALA A 25 -12.58 -5.90 -11.73
N PRO A 26 -11.43 -5.71 -11.04
CA PRO A 26 -10.32 -6.66 -11.11
C PRO A 26 -10.63 -7.98 -10.40
N TYR A 27 -11.46 -7.94 -9.35
CA TYR A 27 -11.94 -9.10 -8.59
C TYR A 27 -13.19 -8.72 -7.77
N ILE A 28 -13.95 -9.72 -7.31
CA ILE A 28 -15.04 -9.57 -6.35
C ILE A 28 -14.51 -10.00 -4.96
N PRO A 29 -14.48 -9.13 -3.95
CA PRO A 29 -14.03 -9.48 -2.60
C PRO A 29 -15.09 -10.30 -1.85
N ILE A 30 -14.65 -11.29 -1.08
CA ILE A 30 -15.49 -12.01 -0.11
C ILE A 30 -15.00 -11.67 1.30
N PRO A 31 -15.67 -10.77 2.03
CA PRO A 31 -15.24 -10.36 3.36
C PRO A 31 -15.55 -11.46 4.41
N ALA A 32 -14.77 -11.50 5.48
CA ALA A 32 -14.99 -12.39 6.62
C ALA A 32 -16.08 -11.88 7.57
N THR A 33 -16.42 -10.60 7.48
CA THR A 33 -17.43 -9.94 8.31
C THR A 33 -18.46 -9.22 7.43
N LEU A 34 -19.71 -9.12 7.92
CA LEU A 34 -20.76 -8.35 7.22
C LEU A 34 -20.65 -6.85 7.47
N LEU A 35 -20.03 -6.46 8.60
CA LEU A 35 -19.80 -5.09 9.00
C LEU A 35 -18.31 -4.86 9.22
N PRO A 36 -17.81 -3.63 8.99
CA PRO A 36 -16.41 -3.31 9.25
C PRO A 36 -16.08 -3.44 10.74
N LEU A 37 -14.90 -3.94 11.03
CA LEU A 37 -14.40 -4.06 12.40
C LEU A 37 -13.89 -2.70 12.92
N PRO A 38 -14.04 -2.41 14.22
CA PRO A 38 -13.41 -1.25 14.83
C PRO A 38 -11.90 -1.47 14.93
N VAL A 39 -11.13 -0.81 14.08
CA VAL A 39 -9.66 -0.93 14.01
C VAL A 39 -8.98 0.43 14.14
N HIS A 40 -7.76 0.42 14.67
CA HIS A 40 -6.92 1.61 14.74
C HIS A 40 -6.14 1.79 13.43
N TYR A 41 -6.09 3.04 12.95
CA TYR A 41 -5.28 3.43 11.80
C TYR A 41 -4.01 4.09 12.31
N HIS A 42 -2.86 3.59 11.87
CA HIS A 42 -1.56 4.17 12.17
C HIS A 42 -0.98 4.76 10.88
N ILE A 43 -0.71 6.06 10.90
CA ILE A 43 -0.20 6.80 9.74
C ILE A 43 1.24 7.20 10.00
N TYR A 44 2.15 6.70 9.16
CA TYR A 44 3.58 6.94 9.27
C TYR A 44 4.08 7.86 8.15
N TYR A 45 4.72 8.94 8.55
CA TYR A 45 5.38 9.88 7.65
C TYR A 45 6.89 9.62 7.70
N GLY A 46 7.45 9.26 6.54
CA GLY A 46 8.89 9.11 6.38
C GLY A 46 9.56 10.43 6.00
N ALA A 47 10.89 10.40 5.94
CA ALA A 47 11.66 11.50 5.38
C ALA A 47 11.26 11.76 3.91
N PRO A 48 11.36 13.02 3.43
CA PRO A 48 11.17 13.34 2.02
C PRO A 48 12.16 12.59 1.12
N LEU A 49 11.71 12.23 -0.09
CA LEU A 49 12.57 11.73 -1.15
C LEU A 49 12.87 12.87 -2.11
N ASN A 50 14.12 13.31 -2.18
CA ASN A 50 14.55 14.45 -3.01
C ASN A 50 14.80 14.05 -4.48
N LEU A 51 13.80 13.44 -5.13
CA LEU A 51 13.95 12.96 -6.51
C LEU A 51 14.35 14.08 -7.50
N HIS A 52 13.96 15.32 -7.21
CA HIS A 52 14.29 16.50 -8.03
C HIS A 52 15.77 16.94 -7.94
N GLU A 53 16.47 16.52 -6.89
CA GLU A 53 17.92 16.76 -6.74
C GLU A 53 18.71 15.64 -7.44
N ASP A 54 18.17 14.42 -7.43
CA ASP A 54 18.84 13.22 -7.94
C ASP A 54 18.62 12.99 -9.45
N TYR A 55 17.51 13.48 -10.01
CA TYR A 55 17.13 13.27 -11.41
C TYR A 55 16.79 14.57 -12.13
N ARG A 56 17.12 14.65 -13.42
CA ARG A 56 16.80 15.81 -14.27
C ARG A 56 15.45 15.64 -14.96
N PRO A 57 14.75 16.75 -15.29
CA PRO A 57 13.45 16.69 -15.96
C PRO A 57 13.45 15.89 -17.28
N GLU A 58 14.53 15.94 -18.05
CA GLU A 58 14.62 15.23 -19.35
C GLU A 58 14.64 13.71 -19.19
N GLN A 59 14.96 13.22 -17.98
CA GLN A 59 15.02 11.79 -17.68
C GLN A 59 13.65 11.20 -17.31
N ALA A 60 12.61 12.03 -17.23
CA ALA A 60 11.26 11.59 -16.85
C ALA A 60 10.64 10.59 -17.84
N ASP A 61 11.09 10.59 -19.10
CA ASP A 61 10.64 9.65 -20.13
C ASP A 61 11.55 8.40 -20.23
N GLU A 62 12.66 8.35 -19.49
CA GLU A 62 13.59 7.21 -19.51
C GLU A 62 13.06 6.07 -18.61
N PRO A 63 12.65 4.92 -19.17
CA PRO A 63 11.98 3.88 -18.40
C PRO A 63 12.82 3.31 -17.26
N ALA A 64 14.15 3.26 -17.43
CA ALA A 64 15.06 2.78 -16.40
C ALA A 64 15.11 3.73 -15.19
N VAL A 65 15.14 5.04 -15.43
CA VAL A 65 15.19 6.06 -14.38
C VAL A 65 13.89 6.11 -13.60
N VAL A 66 12.74 6.09 -14.30
CA VAL A 66 11.43 6.06 -13.65
C VAL A 66 11.27 4.81 -12.79
N ARG A 67 11.74 3.66 -13.28
CA ARG A 67 11.71 2.41 -12.51
C ARG A 67 12.56 2.49 -11.25
N GLU A 68 13.79 3.01 -11.35
CA GLU A 68 14.66 3.21 -10.20
C GLU A 68 14.02 4.14 -9.16
N ALA A 69 13.44 5.26 -9.60
CA ALA A 69 12.73 6.19 -8.71
C ALA A 69 11.53 5.52 -8.02
N ALA A 70 10.75 4.72 -8.76
CA ALA A 70 9.64 3.95 -8.21
C ALA A 70 10.11 2.92 -7.17
N ASP A 71 11.19 2.20 -7.46
CA ASP A 71 11.78 1.21 -6.55
C ASP A 71 12.25 1.88 -5.24
N ARG A 72 12.85 3.08 -5.32
CA ARG A 72 13.22 3.89 -4.14
C ARG A 72 11.99 4.27 -3.31
N VAL A 73 10.92 4.72 -3.95
CA VAL A 73 9.65 5.05 -3.25
C VAL A 73 9.06 3.81 -2.59
N GLN A 74 9.03 2.69 -3.30
CA GLN A 74 8.52 1.41 -2.79
C GLN A 74 9.33 0.96 -1.57
N ALA A 75 10.66 1.01 -1.62
CA ALA A 75 11.51 0.65 -0.50
C ALA A 75 11.27 1.54 0.73
N ALA A 76 11.15 2.86 0.53
CA ALA A 76 10.86 3.80 1.62
C ALA A 76 9.50 3.53 2.27
N VAL A 77 8.45 3.30 1.48
CA VAL A 77 7.11 2.98 1.99
C VAL A 77 7.12 1.61 2.68
N ALA A 78 7.79 0.60 2.12
CA ALA A 78 7.92 -0.71 2.73
C ALA A 78 8.59 -0.64 4.11
N GLY A 79 9.66 0.15 4.25
CA GLY A 79 10.30 0.39 5.55
C GLY A 79 9.34 1.01 6.59
N LEU A 80 8.50 1.97 6.17
CA LEU A 80 7.48 2.55 7.05
C LEU A 80 6.40 1.53 7.44
N ILE A 81 5.98 0.66 6.51
CA ILE A 81 5.03 -0.41 6.81
C ILE A 81 5.62 -1.39 7.82
N THR A 82 6.85 -1.87 7.59
CA THR A 82 7.55 -2.79 8.51
C THR A 82 7.60 -2.20 9.91
N ARG A 83 8.08 -0.96 10.03
CA ARG A 83 8.09 -0.23 11.30
C ARG A 83 6.69 -0.17 11.93
N GLY A 84 5.68 0.18 11.14
CA GLY A 84 4.31 0.30 11.64
C GLY A 84 3.69 -1.02 12.10
N LEU A 85 4.08 -2.14 11.49
CA LEU A 85 3.67 -3.48 11.92
C LEU A 85 4.41 -3.92 13.21
N GLU A 86 5.65 -3.51 13.40
CA GLU A 86 6.43 -3.81 14.62
C GLU A 86 5.96 -2.98 15.83
N GLU A 87 5.64 -1.71 15.62
CA GLU A 87 5.24 -0.75 16.67
C GLU A 87 3.77 -0.88 17.09
N ARG A 88 2.89 -1.43 16.23
CA ARG A 88 1.46 -1.51 16.56
C ARG A 88 1.17 -2.54 17.65
N GLU A 89 0.22 -2.19 18.51
CA GLU A 89 -0.36 -3.10 19.50
C GLU A 89 -1.79 -3.47 19.10
N GLY A 90 -2.23 -4.68 19.46
CA GLY A 90 -3.60 -5.13 19.25
C GLY A 90 -3.71 -6.60 18.82
N VAL A 91 -4.94 -7.00 18.49
CA VAL A 91 -5.28 -8.40 18.15
C VAL A 91 -4.83 -8.83 16.76
N PHE A 92 -4.49 -7.89 15.88
CA PHE A 92 -4.02 -8.14 14.51
C PHE A 92 -2.49 -8.11 14.39
N ARG A 93 -1.77 -8.26 15.52
CA ARG A 93 -0.30 -8.34 15.52
C ARG A 93 0.19 -9.60 14.82
#